data_AF-C5BQ56-F1
#
_entry.id   AF-C5BQ56-F1
#
_cell.length_a   1.000
_cell.length_b   1.000
_cell.length_c   1.000
_cell.angle_alpha   90.00
_cell.angle_beta   90.00
_cell.angle_gamma   90.00
#
_symmetry.space_group_name_H-M   'P 1'
#
loop_
_entity.id
_entity.type
_entity.pdbx_description
1 polymer ?
#
loop_
_entity_poly.entity_id
_entity_poly.type
_entity_poly.pdbx_seq_one_letter_code
_entity_poly.pdbx_strand_id
1 'polypeptide(L)'
;MSESKNPYEAPESVLADPEDVVGGSIESALAGEYKFGIGDLLNEAWLLILGFKGSFWGAVIGIMVIQLAINGVAAAIISNMVVLVIVQYAVVFATLPLNAGVFMLAVRRSAGLDVKAVEVTGYYAYIGRLVLLYVLSMVLIMLGYLLFVLPGIYLTVGYIFAIPLLLDKNLSPWRALETSRKAVHQRWFKIAGLLLVIGLILMLSTLALLIGLIWTAPLCTVVLGLLYVKMFGYGREQ
;
A
#
# COMPACT_ATOMS: atom_id res chain seq x y z
N MET A 1 14.46 -5.34 58.17
CA MET A 1 15.33 -4.59 57.25
C MET A 1 14.47 -4.17 56.08
N SER A 2 13.91 -2.96 56.10
CA SER A 2 13.02 -2.45 55.05
C SER A 2 13.85 -1.79 53.96
N GLU A 3 13.80 -2.30 52.74
CA GLU A 3 14.44 -1.68 51.57
C GLU A 3 13.94 -0.25 51.38
N SER A 4 14.86 0.71 51.43
CA SER A 4 14.58 2.11 51.10
C SER A 4 14.48 2.25 49.59
N LYS A 5 13.26 2.32 49.06
CA LYS A 5 13.01 2.60 47.65
C LYS A 5 13.59 3.98 47.30
N ASN A 6 14.55 4.00 46.38
CA ASN A 6 15.31 5.19 46.00
C ASN A 6 14.39 6.22 45.30
N PRO A 7 14.18 7.42 45.86
CA PRO A 7 13.28 8.44 45.29
C PRO A 7 13.74 9.03 43.95
N TYR A 8 14.97 8.72 43.51
CA TYR A 8 15.60 9.26 42.30
C TYR A 8 15.90 8.20 41.25
N GLU A 9 15.32 7.00 41.34
CA GLU A 9 15.31 6.08 40.20
C GLU A 9 14.55 6.75 39.05
N ALA A 10 15.27 7.00 37.95
CA ALA A 10 14.63 7.39 36.71
C ALA A 10 13.58 6.32 36.37
N PRO A 11 12.36 6.71 35.98
CA PRO A 11 11.38 5.72 35.55
C PRO A 11 12.05 4.87 34.47
N GLU A 12 12.14 3.55 34.70
CA GLU A 12 12.55 2.64 33.65
C GLU A 12 11.71 3.00 32.43
N SER A 13 12.40 3.39 31.36
CA SER A 13 11.73 3.65 30.09
C SER A 13 11.07 2.34 29.72
N VAL A 14 9.75 2.26 29.92
CA VAL A 14 8.91 1.20 29.37
C VAL A 14 9.04 1.35 27.87
N LEU A 15 10.02 0.66 27.30
CA LEU A 15 10.06 0.37 25.88
C LEU A 15 8.74 -0.32 25.61
N ALA A 16 7.89 0.27 24.76
CA ALA A 16 6.64 -0.35 24.34
C ALA A 16 6.92 -1.83 24.01
N ASP A 17 6.14 -2.72 24.61
CA ASP A 17 6.39 -4.15 24.52
C ASP A 17 6.52 -4.57 23.04
N PRO A 18 7.55 -5.36 22.67
CA PRO A 18 7.69 -5.88 21.31
C PRO A 18 6.53 -6.80 20.87
N GLU A 19 5.54 -7.04 21.73
CA GLU A 19 4.34 -7.85 21.45
C GLU A 19 3.34 -7.19 20.47
N ASP A 20 3.42 -5.88 20.21
CA ASP A 20 2.46 -5.17 19.35
C ASP A 20 2.88 -5.01 17.87
N VAL A 21 4.12 -5.37 17.50
CA VAL A 21 4.59 -5.28 16.12
C VAL A 21 4.58 -6.65 15.46
N VAL A 22 3.73 -6.82 14.44
CA VAL A 22 3.64 -8.07 13.68
C VAL A 22 4.55 -7.99 12.47
N GLY A 23 5.36 -9.03 12.26
CA GLY A 23 6.13 -9.22 11.03
C GLY A 23 7.59 -8.78 11.14
N GLY A 24 8.11 -8.20 10.07
CA GLY A 24 9.53 -7.84 9.96
C GLY A 24 9.88 -6.45 10.52
N SER A 25 10.98 -5.90 10.05
CA SER A 25 11.43 -4.52 10.30
C SER A 25 12.12 -3.95 9.06
N ILE A 26 12.30 -2.63 8.99
CA ILE A 26 13.02 -2.00 7.86
C ILE A 26 14.43 -2.59 7.73
N GLU A 27 15.12 -2.78 8.85
CA GLU A 27 16.49 -3.32 8.91
C GLU A 27 16.51 -4.74 8.34
N SER A 28 15.59 -5.61 8.78
CA SER A 28 15.48 -6.99 8.26
C SER A 28 15.14 -7.04 6.76
N ALA A 29 14.31 -6.10 6.28
CA ALA A 29 13.95 -5.98 4.87
C ALA A 29 15.16 -5.57 4.02
N LEU A 30 15.94 -4.60 4.50
CA LEU A 30 17.15 -4.13 3.83
C LEU A 30 18.26 -5.18 3.84
N ALA A 31 18.35 -5.99 4.89
CA ALA A 31 19.27 -7.13 5.00
C ALA A 31 18.83 -8.34 4.16
N GLY A 32 17.60 -8.37 3.63
CA GLY A 32 17.09 -9.48 2.82
C GLY A 32 16.68 -10.73 3.62
N GLU A 33 16.48 -10.58 4.92
CA GLU A 33 16.23 -11.67 5.87
C GLU A 33 14.80 -12.22 5.78
N TYR A 34 13.89 -11.48 5.16
CA TYR A 34 12.51 -11.92 4.92
C TYR A 34 12.46 -13.13 3.96
N LYS A 35 11.65 -14.13 4.28
CA LYS A 35 11.40 -15.31 3.43
C LYS A 35 9.90 -15.47 3.21
N PHE A 36 9.51 -15.76 1.97
CA PHE A 36 8.11 -16.06 1.64
C PHE A 36 8.02 -17.04 0.47
N GLY A 37 7.00 -17.89 0.51
CA GLY A 37 6.51 -18.68 -0.61
C GLY A 37 5.30 -18.01 -1.24
N ILE A 38 5.21 -18.02 -2.58
CA ILE A 38 4.07 -17.43 -3.30
C ILE A 38 2.77 -18.16 -2.95
N GLY A 39 2.81 -19.50 -2.90
CA GLY A 39 1.65 -20.32 -2.52
C GLY A 39 1.22 -20.07 -1.07
N ASP A 40 2.17 -19.97 -0.15
CA ASP A 40 1.88 -19.69 1.27
C ASP A 40 1.22 -18.33 1.44
N LEU A 41 1.73 -17.29 0.76
CA LEU A 41 1.12 -15.95 0.76
C LEU A 41 -0.30 -15.97 0.22
N LEU A 42 -0.56 -16.70 -0.87
CA LEU A 42 -1.89 -16.81 -1.46
C LEU A 42 -2.87 -17.53 -0.53
N ASN A 43 -2.44 -18.62 0.09
CA ASN A 43 -3.26 -19.38 1.05
C ASN A 43 -3.58 -18.54 2.29
N GLU A 44 -2.60 -17.86 2.85
CA GLU A 44 -2.79 -17.00 4.02
C GLU A 44 -3.69 -15.79 3.69
N ALA A 45 -3.49 -15.16 2.54
CA ALA A 45 -4.35 -14.07 2.07
C ALA A 45 -5.79 -14.53 1.79
N TRP A 46 -5.99 -15.77 1.33
CA TRP A 46 -7.32 -16.35 1.13
C TRP A 46 -8.13 -16.45 2.42
N LEU A 47 -7.47 -16.79 3.54
CA LEU A 47 -8.10 -16.83 4.86
C LEU A 47 -8.45 -15.42 5.35
N LEU A 48 -7.55 -14.45 5.17
CA LEU A 48 -7.72 -13.06 5.61
C LEU A 48 -8.81 -12.30 4.84
N ILE A 49 -9.15 -12.74 3.63
CA ILE A 49 -10.25 -12.17 2.83
C ILE A 49 -11.61 -12.30 3.52
N LEU A 50 -11.82 -13.36 4.30
CA LEU A 50 -13.09 -13.58 4.98
C LEU A 50 -13.32 -12.42 5.97
N GLY A 51 -14.45 -11.70 5.79
CA GLY A 51 -14.76 -10.48 6.53
C GLY A 51 -14.19 -9.18 5.93
N PHE A 52 -13.15 -9.24 5.08
CA PHE A 52 -12.53 -8.04 4.49
C PHE A 52 -13.28 -7.49 3.27
N LYS A 53 -13.99 -8.35 2.53
CA LYS A 53 -14.61 -8.00 1.24
C LYS A 53 -15.55 -6.81 1.32
N GLY A 54 -16.35 -6.72 2.40
CA GLY A 54 -17.31 -5.63 2.59
C GLY A 54 -16.64 -4.27 2.71
N SER A 55 -15.61 -4.18 3.56
CA SER A 55 -14.83 -2.95 3.74
C SER A 55 -14.05 -2.57 2.48
N PHE A 56 -13.45 -3.57 1.81
CA PHE A 56 -12.72 -3.36 0.55
C PHE A 56 -13.65 -2.83 -0.55
N TRP A 57 -14.74 -3.54 -0.86
CA TRP A 57 -15.68 -3.13 -1.90
C TRP A 57 -16.45 -1.87 -1.53
N GLY A 58 -16.77 -1.66 -0.25
CA GLY A 58 -17.34 -0.40 0.24
C GLY A 58 -16.44 0.80 -0.05
N ALA A 59 -15.13 0.66 0.19
CA ALA A 59 -14.17 1.69 -0.14
C ALA A 59 -14.03 1.88 -1.67
N VAL A 60 -13.82 0.80 -2.43
CA VAL A 60 -13.62 0.87 -3.88
C VAL A 60 -14.85 1.42 -4.61
N ILE A 61 -16.06 0.92 -4.29
CA ILE A 61 -17.31 1.40 -4.89
C ILE A 61 -17.56 2.84 -4.46
N GLY A 62 -17.32 3.20 -3.19
CA GLY A 62 -17.42 4.59 -2.72
C GLY A 62 -16.54 5.53 -3.55
N ILE A 63 -15.27 5.16 -3.77
CA ILE A 63 -14.34 5.93 -4.60
C ILE A 63 -14.84 6.03 -6.05
N MET A 64 -15.30 4.91 -6.63
CA MET A 64 -15.83 4.88 -8.01
C MET A 64 -17.06 5.77 -8.18
N VAL A 65 -18.00 5.74 -7.24
CA VAL A 65 -19.21 6.58 -7.27
C VAL A 65 -18.84 8.07 -7.18
N ILE A 66 -17.92 8.42 -6.29
CA ILE A 66 -17.42 9.80 -6.16
C ILE A 66 -16.77 10.26 -7.48
N GLN A 67 -15.89 9.43 -8.06
CA GLN A 67 -15.25 9.75 -9.34
C GLN A 67 -16.28 9.88 -10.47
N LEU A 68 -17.26 8.99 -10.56
CA LEU A 68 -18.30 9.03 -11.59
C LEU A 68 -19.16 10.29 -11.46
N ALA A 69 -19.55 10.66 -10.24
CA ALA A 69 -20.30 11.88 -9.98
C ALA A 69 -19.52 13.13 -10.40
N ILE A 70 -18.25 13.24 -10.02
CA ILE A 70 -17.42 14.40 -10.38
C ILE A 70 -17.22 14.47 -11.90
N ASN A 71 -16.90 13.36 -12.56
CA ASN A 71 -16.71 13.33 -14.01
C ASN A 71 -18.01 13.64 -14.77
N GLY A 72 -19.15 13.13 -14.30
CA GLY A 72 -20.46 13.41 -14.91
C GLY A 72 -20.84 14.89 -14.80
N VAL A 73 -20.67 15.49 -13.63
CA VAL A 73 -20.90 16.93 -13.42
C VAL A 73 -19.94 17.78 -14.26
N ALA A 74 -18.65 17.42 -14.27
CA ALA A 74 -17.64 18.13 -15.06
C ALA A 74 -17.98 18.09 -16.56
N ALA A 75 -18.33 16.91 -17.10
CA ALA A 75 -18.68 16.77 -18.52
C ALA A 75 -19.97 17.49 -18.91
N ALA A 76 -20.94 17.60 -17.99
CA ALA A 76 -22.21 18.30 -18.25
C ALA A 76 -22.06 19.83 -18.28
N ILE A 77 -21.14 20.37 -17.49
CA ILE A 77 -20.98 21.83 -17.30
C ILE A 77 -19.83 22.39 -18.14
N ILE A 78 -18.76 21.62 -18.33
CA ILE A 78 -17.53 22.08 -18.96
C ILE A 78 -17.49 21.63 -20.42
N SER A 79 -17.78 22.55 -21.33
CA SER A 79 -17.66 22.33 -22.78
C SER A 79 -16.24 22.53 -23.32
N ASN A 80 -15.39 23.26 -22.58
CA ASN A 80 -14.01 23.51 -22.99
C ASN A 80 -13.13 22.29 -22.69
N MET A 81 -12.57 21.70 -23.75
CA MET A 81 -11.72 20.50 -23.65
C MET A 81 -10.47 20.69 -22.79
N VAL A 82 -9.84 21.87 -22.85
CA VAL A 82 -8.62 22.14 -22.05
C VAL A 82 -8.98 22.18 -20.56
N VAL A 83 -10.08 22.83 -20.21
CA VAL A 83 -10.55 22.90 -18.81
C VAL A 83 -10.96 21.51 -18.32
N LEU A 84 -11.62 20.71 -19.16
CA LEU A 84 -12.02 19.36 -18.81
C LEU A 84 -10.81 18.46 -18.49
N VAL A 85 -9.73 18.56 -19.28
CA VAL A 85 -8.48 17.82 -19.03
C VAL A 85 -7.83 18.24 -17.70
N ILE A 86 -7.79 19.55 -17.40
CA ILE A 86 -7.25 20.05 -16.13
C ILE A 86 -8.04 19.47 -14.94
N VAL A 87 -9.37 19.46 -15.04
CA VAL A 87 -10.24 18.89 -14.00
C VAL A 87 -9.99 17.39 -13.84
N GLN A 88 -9.83 16.63 -14.92
CA GLN A 88 -9.54 15.20 -14.83
C GLN A 88 -8.23 14.91 -14.08
N TYR A 89 -7.16 15.64 -14.38
CA TYR A 89 -5.91 15.50 -13.61
C TYR A 89 -6.10 15.89 -12.15
N ALA A 90 -6.84 16.97 -11.86
CA ALA A 90 -7.13 17.38 -10.49
C ALA A 90 -7.89 16.27 -9.72
N VAL A 91 -8.84 15.58 -10.37
CA VAL A 91 -9.56 14.44 -9.79
C VAL A 91 -8.64 13.26 -9.49
N VAL A 92 -7.70 12.96 -10.39
CA VAL A 92 -6.70 11.90 -10.15
C VAL A 92 -5.90 12.23 -8.89
N PHE A 93 -5.34 13.44 -8.77
CA PHE A 93 -4.58 13.84 -7.58
C PHE A 93 -5.43 13.87 -6.30
N ALA A 94 -6.68 14.33 -6.39
CA ALA A 94 -7.60 14.37 -5.25
C ALA A 94 -8.00 12.98 -4.74
N THR A 95 -7.94 11.95 -5.60
CA THR A 95 -8.28 10.55 -5.23
C THR A 95 -7.06 9.70 -4.89
N LEU A 96 -5.83 10.24 -4.99
CA LEU A 96 -4.61 9.53 -4.58
C LEU A 96 -4.65 9.04 -3.12
N PRO A 97 -5.05 9.85 -2.12
CA PRO A 97 -5.10 9.40 -0.73
C PRO A 97 -6.09 8.26 -0.52
N LEU A 98 -7.20 8.27 -1.26
CA LEU A 98 -8.19 7.21 -1.19
C LEU A 98 -7.65 5.88 -1.75
N ASN A 99 -6.95 5.93 -2.89
CA ASN A 99 -6.30 4.74 -3.47
C ASN A 99 -5.19 4.19 -2.56
N ALA A 100 -4.39 5.08 -1.98
CA ALA A 100 -3.40 4.72 -0.97
C ALA A 100 -4.06 4.10 0.28
N GLY A 101 -5.21 4.65 0.67
CA GLY A 101 -6.04 4.12 1.75
C GLY A 101 -6.50 2.69 1.50
N VAL A 102 -6.96 2.35 0.29
CA VAL A 102 -7.33 0.96 -0.07
C VAL A 102 -6.16 0.00 0.12
N PHE A 103 -4.94 0.41 -0.26
CA PHE A 103 -3.74 -0.40 0.00
C PHE A 103 -3.47 -0.56 1.50
N MET A 104 -3.61 0.52 2.26
CA MET A 104 -3.44 0.49 3.72
C MET A 104 -4.51 -0.31 4.44
N LEU A 105 -5.75 -0.38 3.94
CA LEU A 105 -6.77 -1.29 4.46
C LEU A 105 -6.30 -2.74 4.39
N ALA A 106 -5.65 -3.13 3.29
CA ALA A 106 -5.09 -4.47 3.12
C ALA A 106 -3.91 -4.73 4.05
N VAL A 107 -3.03 -3.74 4.28
CA VAL A 107 -1.95 -3.81 5.27
C VAL A 107 -2.51 -4.00 6.68
N ARG A 108 -3.46 -3.17 7.10
CA ARG A 108 -4.13 -3.26 8.40
C ARG A 108 -4.81 -4.60 8.60
N ARG A 109 -5.55 -5.08 7.58
CA ARG A 109 -6.18 -6.40 7.62
C ARG A 109 -5.14 -7.51 7.80
N SER A 110 -4.00 -7.39 7.13
CA SER A 110 -2.90 -8.37 7.20
C SER A 110 -2.18 -8.35 8.55
N ALA A 111 -2.21 -7.23 9.26
CA ALA A 111 -1.71 -7.12 10.64
C ALA A 111 -2.70 -7.68 11.69
N GLY A 112 -3.89 -8.12 11.26
CA GLY A 112 -4.95 -8.64 12.13
C GLY A 112 -5.86 -7.56 12.72
N LEU A 113 -5.79 -6.32 12.24
CA LEU A 113 -6.66 -5.24 12.70
C LEU A 113 -8.03 -5.32 12.05
N ASP A 114 -9.03 -4.80 12.77
CA ASP A 114 -10.35 -4.55 12.18
C ASP A 114 -10.27 -3.37 11.20
N VAL A 115 -11.04 -3.45 10.12
CA VAL A 115 -10.90 -2.54 8.99
C VAL A 115 -12.25 -2.02 8.54
N LYS A 116 -12.41 -0.70 8.52
CA LYS A 116 -13.62 -0.02 8.05
C LYS A 116 -13.36 0.73 6.76
N ALA A 117 -14.31 0.69 5.83
CA ALA A 117 -14.20 1.37 4.54
C ALA A 117 -13.90 2.87 4.66
N VAL A 118 -14.43 3.54 5.70
CA VAL A 118 -14.27 4.99 5.93
C VAL A 118 -12.82 5.36 6.25
N GLU A 119 -12.00 4.44 6.75
CA GLU A 119 -10.61 4.72 7.15
C GLU A 119 -9.72 5.17 5.98
N VAL A 120 -10.10 4.87 4.74
CA VAL A 120 -9.38 5.35 3.54
C VAL A 120 -9.31 6.87 3.44
N THR A 121 -10.24 7.60 4.07
CA THR A 121 -10.24 9.07 4.07
C THR A 121 -9.24 9.64 5.06
N GLY A 122 -8.75 8.85 6.03
CA GLY A 122 -7.77 9.30 7.03
C GLY A 122 -6.44 9.75 6.42
N TYR A 123 -6.13 9.32 5.20
CA TYR A 123 -4.88 9.61 4.52
C TYR A 123 -4.86 10.97 3.78
N TYR A 124 -5.97 11.71 3.75
CA TYR A 124 -6.01 13.03 3.12
C TYR A 124 -5.04 14.04 3.74
N ALA A 125 -4.74 13.92 5.04
CA ALA A 125 -3.73 14.74 5.70
C ALA A 125 -2.33 14.62 5.07
N TYR A 126 -2.06 13.52 4.36
CA TYR A 126 -0.78 13.22 3.71
C TYR A 126 -0.80 13.53 2.20
N ILE A 127 -1.85 14.16 1.66
CA ILE A 127 -2.01 14.38 0.21
C ILE A 127 -0.79 15.06 -0.42
N GLY A 128 -0.23 16.10 0.21
CA GLY A 128 0.94 16.80 -0.33
C GLY A 128 2.16 15.88 -0.45
N ARG A 129 2.41 15.03 0.56
CA ARG A 129 3.51 14.05 0.56
C ARG A 129 3.25 12.92 -0.44
N LEU A 130 2.00 12.47 -0.59
CA LEU A 130 1.60 11.44 -1.55
C LEU A 130 1.71 11.93 -3.00
N VAL A 131 1.27 13.15 -3.29
CA VAL A 131 1.41 13.77 -4.61
C VAL A 131 2.90 13.88 -4.96
N LEU A 132 3.73 14.36 -4.04
CA LEU A 132 5.17 14.44 -4.26
C LEU A 132 5.80 13.07 -4.50
N LEU A 133 5.42 12.04 -3.74
CA LEU A 133 5.86 10.67 -3.94
C LEU A 133 5.46 10.14 -5.32
N TYR A 134 4.22 10.39 -5.74
CA TYR A 134 3.69 9.91 -7.03
C TYR A 134 4.37 10.60 -8.23
N VAL A 135 4.53 11.93 -8.16
CA VAL A 135 5.24 12.69 -9.21
C VAL A 135 6.69 12.24 -9.31
N LEU A 136 7.37 12.10 -8.16
CA LEU A 136 8.74 11.65 -8.11
C LEU A 136 8.89 10.23 -8.67
N SER A 137 8.03 9.28 -8.25
CA SER A 137 8.06 7.91 -8.77
C SER A 137 7.78 7.87 -10.27
N MET A 138 6.81 8.65 -10.77
CA MET A 138 6.53 8.75 -12.20
C MET A 138 7.73 9.26 -13.00
N VAL A 139 8.39 10.33 -12.55
CA VAL A 139 9.58 10.86 -13.23
C VAL A 139 10.69 9.81 -13.27
N LEU A 140 10.98 9.14 -12.14
CA LEU A 140 12.04 8.12 -12.11
C LEU A 140 11.71 6.91 -12.96
N ILE A 141 10.46 6.42 -12.93
CA ILE A 141 10.02 5.28 -13.74
C ILE A 141 10.05 5.64 -15.22
N MET A 142 9.58 6.84 -15.59
CA MET A 142 9.60 7.33 -16.98
C MET A 142 11.03 7.46 -17.50
N LEU A 143 11.95 8.04 -16.71
CA LEU A 143 13.37 8.09 -17.04
C LEU A 143 13.97 6.68 -17.18
N GLY A 144 13.55 5.75 -16.32
CA GLY A 144 13.89 4.34 -16.41
C GLY A 144 13.54 3.78 -17.79
N TYR A 145 12.27 3.87 -18.18
CA TYR A 145 11.77 3.39 -19.49
C TYR A 145 12.39 4.12 -20.68
N LEU A 146 12.66 5.42 -20.56
CA LEU A 146 13.28 6.23 -21.61
C LEU A 146 14.71 5.78 -21.88
N LEU A 147 15.47 5.44 -20.83
CA LEU A 147 16.83 4.95 -20.98
C LEU A 147 16.82 3.53 -21.57
N PHE A 148 16.04 2.62 -20.96
CA PHE A 148 15.82 1.24 -21.42
C PHE A 148 14.55 0.63 -20.79
N VAL A 149 13.92 -0.35 -21.45
CA VAL A 149 12.72 -1.01 -20.89
C VAL A 149 13.00 -1.72 -19.56
N LEU A 150 14.17 -2.34 -19.40
CA LEU A 150 14.53 -3.11 -18.20
C LEU A 150 14.64 -2.26 -16.92
N PRO A 151 15.37 -1.12 -16.89
CA PRO A 151 15.35 -0.19 -15.76
C PRO A 151 13.95 0.30 -15.39
N GLY A 152 13.08 0.57 -16.37
CA GLY A 152 11.69 0.97 -16.12
C GLY A 152 10.93 -0.10 -15.33
N ILE A 153 10.96 -1.36 -15.80
CA ILE A 153 10.32 -2.49 -15.12
C ILE A 153 10.91 -2.68 -13.71
N TYR A 154 12.23 -2.59 -13.58
CA TYR A 154 12.92 -2.71 -12.29
C TYR A 154 12.39 -1.69 -11.27
N LEU A 155 12.25 -0.42 -11.66
CA LEU A 155 11.74 0.64 -10.78
C LEU A 155 10.25 0.48 -10.49
N THR A 156 9.44 0.05 -11.46
CA THR A 156 8.02 -0.25 -11.21
C THR A 156 7.85 -1.30 -10.12
N VAL A 157 8.59 -2.41 -10.19
CA VAL A 157 8.57 -3.44 -9.14
C VAL A 157 9.19 -2.93 -7.84
N GLY A 158 10.29 -2.18 -7.93
CA GLY A 158 11.02 -1.65 -6.78
C GLY A 158 10.22 -0.67 -5.92
N TYR A 159 9.26 0.05 -6.49
CA TYR A 159 8.46 1.06 -5.80
C TYR A 159 7.09 0.57 -5.32
N ILE A 160 6.81 -0.74 -5.40
CA ILE A 160 5.51 -1.30 -5.00
C ILE A 160 5.13 -0.98 -3.54
N PHE A 161 6.12 -0.87 -2.63
CA PHE A 161 5.90 -0.59 -1.21
C PHE A 161 6.18 0.87 -0.82
N ALA A 162 6.41 1.78 -1.77
CA ALA A 162 6.74 3.16 -1.44
C ALA A 162 5.58 3.90 -0.74
N ILE A 163 4.34 3.66 -1.17
CA ILE A 163 3.14 4.25 -0.56
C ILE A 163 2.96 3.83 0.91
N PRO A 164 2.90 2.52 1.24
CA PRO A 164 2.72 2.11 2.64
C PRO A 164 3.91 2.51 3.51
N LEU A 165 5.15 2.47 3.00
CA LEU A 165 6.34 2.95 3.73
C LEU A 165 6.23 4.44 4.11
N LEU A 166 5.68 5.28 3.23
CA LEU A 166 5.47 6.69 3.52
C LEU A 166 4.40 6.88 4.60
N LEU A 167 3.30 6.15 4.52
CA LEU A 167 2.13 6.34 5.39
C LEU A 167 2.29 5.71 6.77
N ASP A 168 2.81 4.49 6.85
CA ASP A 168 3.01 3.75 8.10
C ASP A 168 4.28 4.22 8.82
N LYS A 169 5.42 4.23 8.12
CA LYS A 169 6.72 4.57 8.72
C LYS A 169 7.03 6.07 8.68
N ASN A 170 6.08 6.90 8.25
CA ASN A 170 6.20 8.36 8.15
C ASN A 170 7.46 8.84 7.39
N LEU A 171 7.95 8.04 6.44
CA LEU A 171 9.15 8.37 5.69
C LEU A 171 8.92 9.55 4.73
N SER A 172 9.96 10.33 4.47
CA SER A 172 9.92 11.33 3.40
C SER A 172 9.78 10.65 2.02
N PRO A 173 9.16 11.30 1.01
CA PRO A 173 8.91 10.69 -0.30
C PRO A 173 10.13 10.02 -0.95
N TRP A 174 11.28 10.69 -0.91
CA TRP A 174 12.53 10.12 -1.43
C TRP A 174 12.99 8.89 -0.63
N ARG A 175 12.99 8.98 0.71
CA ARG A 175 13.39 7.85 1.56
C ARG A 175 12.45 6.65 1.41
N ALA A 176 11.15 6.88 1.27
CA ALA A 176 10.18 5.81 1.02
C ALA A 176 10.48 5.05 -0.28
N LEU A 177 10.77 5.77 -1.37
CA LEU A 177 11.14 5.17 -2.65
C LEU A 177 12.47 4.40 -2.56
N GLU A 178 13.49 5.01 -1.94
CA GLU A 178 14.80 4.41 -1.81
C GLU A 178 14.76 3.14 -0.93
N THR A 179 14.08 3.20 0.21
CA THR A 179 13.89 2.06 1.12
C THR A 179 13.09 0.96 0.44
N SER A 180 11.98 1.28 -0.25
CA SER A 180 11.21 0.30 -1.03
C SER A 180 12.10 -0.40 -2.05
N ARG A 181 12.86 0.36 -2.84
CA ARG A 181 13.73 -0.19 -3.88
C ARG A 181 14.81 -1.10 -3.29
N LYS A 182 15.52 -0.64 -2.24
CA LYS A 182 16.60 -1.42 -1.61
C LYS A 182 16.08 -2.72 -1.00
N ALA A 183 14.94 -2.66 -0.31
CA ALA A 183 14.33 -3.86 0.26
C ALA A 183 13.90 -4.83 -0.85
N VAL A 184 13.17 -4.36 -1.87
CA VAL A 184 12.71 -5.21 -2.98
C VAL A 184 13.87 -5.79 -3.78
N HIS A 185 14.99 -5.06 -3.92
CA HIS A 185 16.15 -5.51 -4.67
C HIS A 185 16.73 -6.84 -4.17
N GLN A 186 16.72 -7.07 -2.85
CA GLN A 186 17.28 -8.29 -2.24
C GLN A 186 16.64 -9.57 -2.76
N ARG A 187 15.34 -9.53 -3.08
CA ARG A 187 14.61 -10.67 -3.66
C ARG A 187 13.79 -10.27 -4.88
N TRP A 188 14.38 -9.44 -5.74
CA TRP A 188 13.67 -8.81 -6.86
C TRP A 188 12.94 -9.82 -7.74
N PHE A 189 13.60 -10.91 -8.15
CA PHE A 189 12.98 -11.93 -9.01
C PHE A 189 11.79 -12.63 -8.36
N LYS A 190 11.83 -12.87 -7.04
CA LYS A 190 10.70 -13.49 -6.33
C LYS A 190 9.51 -12.55 -6.23
N ILE A 191 9.76 -11.26 -5.97
CA ILE A 191 8.71 -10.23 -5.89
C ILE A 191 8.13 -9.97 -7.28
N ALA A 192 8.97 -9.85 -8.32
CA ALA A 192 8.53 -9.73 -9.69
C ALA A 192 7.68 -10.95 -10.14
N GLY A 193 8.11 -12.17 -9.78
CA GLY A 193 7.33 -13.39 -10.02
C GLY A 193 5.98 -13.39 -9.30
N LEU A 194 5.92 -12.92 -8.05
CA LEU A 194 4.66 -12.75 -7.31
C LEU A 194 3.73 -11.75 -8.00
N LEU A 195 4.25 -10.59 -8.42
CA LEU A 195 3.47 -9.57 -9.13
C LEU A 195 2.96 -10.08 -10.48
N LEU A 196 3.76 -10.91 -11.17
CA LEU A 196 3.34 -11.58 -12.40
C LEU A 196 2.17 -12.54 -12.13
N VAL A 197 2.27 -13.39 -11.10
CA VAL A 197 1.18 -14.29 -10.68
C VAL A 197 -0.10 -13.51 -10.34
N ILE A 198 0.02 -12.44 -9.55
CA ILE A 198 -1.09 -11.53 -9.23
C ILE A 198 -1.69 -10.95 -10.52
N GLY A 199 -0.86 -10.46 -11.44
CA GLY A 199 -1.29 -9.92 -12.72
C GLY A 199 -2.06 -10.94 -13.58
N LEU A 200 -1.58 -12.18 -13.64
CA LEU A 200 -2.28 -13.26 -14.35
C LEU A 200 -3.61 -13.61 -13.70
N ILE A 201 -3.68 -13.68 -12.37
CA ILE A 201 -4.93 -13.95 -11.64
C ILE A 201 -5.95 -12.85 -11.95
N LEU A 202 -5.56 -11.58 -11.91
CA LEU A 202 -6.43 -10.46 -12.23
C LEU A 202 -6.86 -10.48 -13.71
N MET A 203 -5.94 -10.76 -14.63
CA MET A 203 -6.25 -10.89 -16.06
C MET A 203 -7.29 -12.00 -16.30
N LEU A 204 -7.08 -13.20 -15.77
CA LEU A 204 -8.03 -14.32 -15.87
C LEU A 204 -9.39 -13.98 -15.24
N SER A 205 -9.38 -13.24 -14.13
CA SER A 205 -10.62 -12.80 -13.46
C SER A 205 -11.42 -11.82 -14.31
N THR A 206 -10.75 -10.93 -15.05
CA THR A 206 -11.44 -10.03 -15.97
C THR A 206 -12.04 -10.77 -17.17
N LEU A 207 -11.37 -11.81 -17.68
CA LEU A 207 -11.88 -12.67 -18.74
C LEU A 207 -13.09 -13.50 -18.29
N ALA A 208 -13.16 -13.87 -17.01
CA ALA A 208 -14.30 -14.54 -16.39
C ALA A 208 -15.48 -13.58 -16.06
N LEU A 209 -15.83 -12.70 -17.01
CA LEU A 209 -16.95 -11.74 -16.94
C LEU A 209 -16.94 -10.83 -15.70
N LEU A 210 -15.76 -10.45 -15.20
CA LEU A 210 -15.57 -9.62 -14.00
C LEU A 210 -16.08 -10.22 -12.68
N ILE A 211 -16.83 -11.34 -12.70
CA ILE A 211 -17.34 -12.00 -11.49
C ILE A 211 -16.17 -12.49 -10.62
N GLY A 212 -15.12 -13.02 -11.25
CA GLY A 212 -13.90 -13.44 -10.54
C GLY A 212 -13.24 -12.30 -9.75
N LEU A 213 -13.39 -11.05 -10.22
CA LEU A 213 -12.75 -9.88 -9.63
C LEU A 213 -13.25 -9.62 -8.20
N ILE A 214 -14.50 -10.00 -7.88
CA ILE A 214 -15.11 -9.84 -6.56
C ILE A 214 -14.25 -10.51 -5.48
N TRP A 215 -13.61 -11.64 -5.79
CA TRP A 215 -12.73 -12.36 -4.86
C TRP A 215 -11.25 -12.07 -5.11
N THR A 216 -10.84 -11.94 -6.38
CA THR A 216 -9.40 -11.84 -6.69
C THR A 216 -8.83 -10.45 -6.48
N ALA A 217 -9.62 -9.37 -6.65
CA ALA A 217 -9.14 -8.02 -6.32
C ALA A 217 -8.78 -7.87 -4.84
N PRO A 218 -9.67 -8.18 -3.86
CA PRO A 218 -9.29 -8.12 -2.46
C PRO A 218 -8.15 -9.11 -2.14
N LEU A 219 -8.13 -10.30 -2.76
CA LEU A 219 -7.04 -11.28 -2.56
C LEU A 219 -5.69 -10.68 -2.91
N CYS A 220 -5.57 -10.12 -4.11
CA CYS A 220 -4.30 -9.58 -4.59
C CYS A 220 -3.84 -8.41 -3.72
N THR A 221 -4.76 -7.55 -3.26
CA THR A 221 -4.40 -6.47 -2.33
C THR A 221 -3.94 -6.99 -0.97
N VAL A 222 -4.61 -8.01 -0.41
CA VAL A 222 -4.21 -8.64 0.85
C VAL A 222 -2.86 -9.35 0.73
N VAL A 223 -2.57 -10.00 -0.41
CA VAL A 223 -1.24 -10.59 -0.65
C VAL A 223 -0.14 -9.54 -0.57
N LEU A 224 -0.37 -8.36 -1.16
CA LEU A 224 0.59 -7.25 -1.09
C LEU A 224 0.68 -6.66 0.33
N GLY A 225 -0.45 -6.53 1.03
CA GLY A 225 -0.48 -6.11 2.44
C GLY A 225 0.27 -7.09 3.36
N LEU A 226 0.09 -8.38 3.16
CA LEU A 226 0.74 -9.44 3.92
C LEU A 226 2.24 -9.47 3.65
N LEU A 227 2.65 -9.35 2.39
CA LEU A 227 4.07 -9.24 2.04
C LEU A 227 4.68 -7.98 2.67
N TYR A 228 3.96 -6.86 2.68
CA TYR A 228 4.40 -5.64 3.36
C TYR A 228 4.64 -5.88 4.85
N VAL A 229 3.66 -6.44 5.57
CA VAL A 229 3.77 -6.75 7.01
C VAL A 229 4.94 -7.71 7.27
N LYS A 230 5.08 -8.78 6.48
CA LYS A 230 6.19 -9.73 6.60
C LYS A 230 7.56 -9.10 6.35
N MET A 231 7.65 -8.10 5.46
CA MET A 231 8.90 -7.42 5.16
C MET A 231 9.25 -6.34 6.19
N PHE A 232 8.34 -5.40 6.44
CA PHE A 232 8.64 -4.16 7.16
C PHE A 232 8.06 -4.08 8.56
N GLY A 233 7.20 -5.03 8.94
CA GLY A 233 6.46 -5.03 10.19
C GLY A 233 5.35 -3.99 10.22
N TYR A 234 4.35 -4.22 11.06
CA TYR A 234 3.27 -3.28 11.30
C TYR A 234 2.83 -3.30 12.76
N GLY A 235 2.72 -2.12 13.37
CA GLY A 235 2.28 -1.97 14.77
C GLY A 235 0.76 -2.05 14.90
N ARG A 236 0.26 -2.77 15.91
CA ARG A 236 -1.17 -2.95 16.15
C ARG A 236 -1.85 -1.76 16.84
N GLU A 237 -1.09 -0.82 17.39
CA GLU A 237 -1.61 0.42 17.97
C GLU A 237 -1.12 1.65 17.20
N GLN A 238 -2.05 2.36 16.54
CA GLN A 238 -1.93 3.77 16.13
C GLN A 238 -3.28 4.46 16.30
#